data_AF-A0A1G4PRK4-F1
#
_entry.id   AF-A0A1G4PRK4-F1
#
_cell.length_a   1.000
_cell.length_b   1.000
_cell.length_c   1.000
_cell.angle_alpha   90.00
_cell.angle_beta   90.00
_cell.angle_gamma   90.00
#
_symmetry.space_group_name_H-M   'P 1'
#
loop_
_entity.id
_entity.type
_entity.pdbx_description
1 polymer ?
#
loop_
_entity_poly.entity_id
_entity_poly.type
_entity_poly.pdbx_seq_one_letter_code
_entity_poly.pdbx_strand_id
1 'polypeptide(L)'
;MAETTYHIFDNNTGEEIYLSNDFRFQSTPQPEHRINDENMRDRFGGPAIVNRVETAADGSINLYVDGSEERLNADNQDTDQSYRRS
;
A
#
# COMPACT_ATOMS: atom_id res chain seq x y z
N MET A 1 23.23 5.80 14.09
CA MET A 1 22.24 6.56 13.30
C MET A 1 21.00 6.66 14.16
N ALA A 2 20.36 7.83 14.26
CA ALA A 2 19.11 7.94 15.01
C ALA A 2 18.05 7.06 14.34
N GLU A 3 17.29 6.31 15.12
CA GLU A 3 16.18 5.50 14.60
C GLU A 3 15.07 6.46 14.17
N THR A 4 14.84 6.57 12.86
CA THR A 4 13.71 7.34 12.33
C THR A 4 12.43 6.57 12.63
N THR A 5 11.49 7.23 13.32
CA THR A 5 10.16 6.66 13.55
C THR A 5 9.29 6.90 12.32
N TYR A 6 8.62 5.86 11.84
CA TYR A 6 7.72 5.91 10.69
C TYR A 6 6.29 5.61 11.13
N HIS A 7 5.36 6.48 10.72
CA HIS A 7 3.93 6.28 10.86
C HIS A 7 3.34 6.11 9.47
N ILE A 8 2.54 5.07 9.25
CA ILE A 8 1.94 4.79 7.95
C ILE A 8 0.45 5.01 8.06
N PHE A 9 -0.13 5.75 7.12
CA PHE A 9 -1.53 6.10 7.09
C PHE A 9 -2.14 5.65 5.78
N ASP A 10 -3.35 5.13 5.85
CA ASP A 10 -4.23 4.98 4.71
C ASP A 10 -4.55 6.38 4.14
N ASN A 11 -4.25 6.61 2.88
CA ASN A 11 -4.46 7.91 2.25
C ASN A 11 -5.96 8.26 2.09
N ASN A 12 -6.84 7.26 2.01
CA ASN A 12 -8.28 7.47 1.85
C ASN A 12 -8.99 7.63 3.19
N THR A 13 -8.63 6.80 4.19
CA THR A 13 -9.32 6.79 5.49
C THR A 13 -8.62 7.60 6.56
N GLY A 14 -7.33 7.88 6.41
CA GLY A 14 -6.50 8.52 7.44
C GLY A 14 -6.17 7.60 8.62
N GLU A 15 -6.54 6.33 8.56
CA GLU A 15 -6.24 5.35 9.61
C GLU A 15 -4.76 5.00 9.63
N GLU A 16 -4.18 4.87 10.82
CA GLU A 16 -2.81 4.38 10.97
C GLU A 16 -2.73 2.87 10.70
N ILE A 17 -1.72 2.46 9.94
CA ILE A 17 -1.45 1.09 9.54
C ILE A 17 -0.07 0.71 10.08
N TYR A 18 0.01 -0.48 10.68
CA TYR A 18 1.27 -1.03 11.17
C TYR A 18 1.82 -2.06 10.16
N LEU A 19 3.09 -1.91 9.82
CA LEU A 19 3.83 -2.87 9.01
C LEU A 19 4.18 -4.12 9.83
N SER A 20 4.59 -5.19 9.18
CA SER A 20 5.10 -6.37 9.88
C SER A 20 6.33 -6.04 10.75
N ASN A 21 6.51 -6.81 11.83
CA ASN A 21 7.61 -6.59 12.78
C ASN A 21 9.01 -6.69 12.15
N ASP A 22 9.13 -7.42 11.04
CA ASP A 22 10.38 -7.63 10.31
C ASP A 22 10.62 -6.61 9.20
N PHE A 23 9.62 -5.80 8.83
CA PHE A 23 9.77 -4.80 7.78
C PHE A 23 10.71 -3.66 8.18
N ARG A 24 11.66 -3.33 7.32
CA ARG A 24 12.58 -2.19 7.52
C ARG A 24 12.77 -1.42 6.23
N PHE A 25 12.66 -0.10 6.31
CA PHE A 25 13.06 0.79 5.22
C PHE A 25 14.59 0.83 5.11
N GLN A 26 15.13 0.59 3.92
CA GLN A 26 16.58 0.73 3.65
C GLN A 26 17.02 2.20 3.51
N SER A 27 16.07 3.07 3.18
CA SER A 27 16.24 4.52 3.04
C SER A 27 14.89 5.19 3.25
N THR A 28 14.87 6.50 3.50
CA THR A 28 13.61 7.25 3.61
C THR A 28 12.79 7.10 2.34
N PRO A 29 11.57 6.52 2.41
CA PRO A 29 10.74 6.33 1.24
C PRO A 29 10.32 7.68 0.62
N GLN A 30 10.02 7.64 -0.67
CA GLN A 30 9.59 8.78 -1.47
C GLN A 30 8.19 8.48 -2.01
N PRO A 31 7.46 9.49 -2.50
CA PRO A 31 6.29 9.24 -3.34
C PRO A 31 6.60 8.21 -4.44
N GLU A 32 5.59 7.42 -4.80
CA GLU A 32 5.65 6.30 -5.74
C GLU A 32 6.44 5.07 -5.26
N HIS A 33 7.06 5.10 -4.07
CA HIS A 33 7.71 3.91 -3.50
C HIS A 33 6.66 2.85 -3.16
N ARG A 34 6.85 1.64 -3.69
CA ARG A 34 6.02 0.47 -3.39
C ARG A 34 6.46 -0.22 -2.09
N ILE A 35 5.57 -0.31 -1.12
CA ILE A 35 5.73 -1.04 0.13
C ILE A 35 5.14 -2.44 -0.06
N ASN A 36 6.02 -3.43 -0.17
CA ASN A 36 5.65 -4.83 -0.28
C ASN A 36 5.77 -5.53 1.08
N ASP A 37 4.74 -5.35 1.92
CA ASP A 37 4.65 -5.89 3.28
C ASP A 37 3.41 -6.80 3.41
N GLU A 38 3.46 -7.80 4.29
CA GLU A 38 2.33 -8.72 4.49
C GLU A 38 1.08 -8.03 5.05
N ASN A 39 1.21 -7.08 5.98
CA ASN A 39 0.04 -6.38 6.53
C ASN A 39 -0.59 -5.46 5.49
N MET A 40 0.23 -4.90 4.59
CA MET A 40 -0.28 -4.14 3.44
C MET A 40 -1.08 -5.04 2.50
N ARG A 41 -0.57 -6.25 2.22
CA ARG A 41 -1.25 -7.22 1.36
C ARG A 41 -2.53 -7.75 1.96
N ASP A 42 -2.56 -8.00 3.27
CA ASP A 42 -3.77 -8.42 3.99
C ASP A 42 -4.84 -7.31 3.97
N ARG A 43 -4.45 -6.06 4.17
CA ARG A 43 -5.37 -4.91 4.17
C ARG A 43 -5.88 -4.53 2.77
N PHE A 44 -4.99 -4.46 1.78
CA PHE A 44 -5.28 -3.89 0.46
C PHE A 44 -5.42 -4.93 -0.66
N GLY A 45 -5.21 -6.22 -0.38
CA GLY A 45 -5.16 -7.27 -1.41
C GLY A 45 -3.89 -7.22 -2.27
N GLY A 46 -2.91 -6.39 -1.89
CA GLY A 46 -1.67 -6.16 -2.64
C GLY A 46 -0.75 -5.20 -1.89
N PRO A 47 0.43 -4.88 -2.46
CA PRO A 47 1.33 -3.90 -1.86
C PRO A 47 0.72 -2.51 -1.88
N ALA A 48 1.23 -1.62 -1.04
CA ALA A 48 0.82 -0.22 -1.00
C ALA A 48 1.81 0.67 -1.74
N ILE A 49 1.36 1.79 -2.28
CA ILE A 49 2.19 2.82 -2.91
C ILE A 49 2.14 4.07 -2.04
N VAL A 50 3.32 4.63 -1.74
CA VAL A 50 3.43 5.90 -1.03
C VAL A 50 2.95 7.03 -1.95
N ASN A 51 1.93 7.78 -1.54
CA ASN A 51 1.49 8.98 -2.24
C ASN A 51 2.21 10.22 -1.74
N ARG A 52 2.38 10.32 -0.42
CA ARG A 52 2.88 11.52 0.23
C ARG A 52 3.73 11.15 1.44
N VAL A 53 4.77 11.94 1.65
CA VAL A 53 5.70 11.84 2.78
C VAL A 53 5.75 13.17 3.48
N GLU A 54 5.51 13.19 4.79
CA GLU A 54 5.54 14.38 5.62
C GLU A 54 6.45 14.17 6.82
N THR A 55 7.30 15.15 7.11
CA THR A 55 8.09 15.15 8.35
C THR A 55 7.32 15.87 9.43
N ALA A 56 7.02 15.18 10.53
CA ALA A 56 6.35 15.75 11.68
C ALA A 56 7.30 16.62 12.51
N ALA A 57 6.73 17.44 13.40
CA ALA A 57 7.50 18.38 14.23
C ALA A 57 8.45 17.70 15.23
N ASP A 58 8.16 16.45 15.59
CA ASP A 58 9.00 15.60 16.46
C ASP A 58 10.11 14.86 15.69
N GLY A 59 10.17 15.03 14.36
CA GLY A 59 11.15 14.38 13.49
C GLY A 59 10.73 12.99 13.01
N SER A 60 9.55 12.49 13.36
CA SER A 60 8.97 11.29 12.76
C SER A 60 8.55 11.54 11.31
N ILE A 61 8.41 10.46 10.53
CA ILE A 61 7.99 10.51 9.13
C ILE A 61 6.62 9.85 8.97
N ASN A 62 5.65 10.65 8.53
CA ASN A 62 4.31 10.21 8.19
C ASN A 62 4.25 9.85 6.70
N LEU A 63 3.83 8.62 6.41
CA LEU A 63 3.71 8.06 5.07
C LEU A 63 2.24 7.83 4.77
N TYR A 64 1.71 8.50 3.75
CA TYR A 64 0.34 8.26 3.29
C TYR A 64 0.40 7.33 2.10
N VAL A 65 -0.28 6.19 2.19
CA VAL A 65 -0.22 5.13 1.18
C VAL A 65 -1.61 4.78 0.64
N ASP A 66 -1.64 4.39 -0.63
CA ASP A 66 -2.80 3.76 -1.24
C ASP A 66 -2.50 2.30 -1.55
N GLY A 67 -3.49 1.43 -1.32
CA GLY A 67 -3.43 0.05 -1.78
C GLY A 67 -3.30 -0.01 -3.30
N SER A 68 -2.33 -0.77 -3.81
CA SER A 68 -2.33 -1.18 -5.22
C SER A 68 -2.96 -2.55 -5.29
N GLU A 69 -4.17 -2.64 -5.87
CA GLU A 69 -4.76 -3.92 -6.20
C GLU A 69 -3.82 -4.65 -7.17
N GLU A 70 -3.21 -5.75 -6.73
CA GLU A 70 -2.70 -6.72 -7.67
C GLU A 70 -3.92 -7.37 -8.29
N ARG A 71 -4.37 -6.86 -9.46
CA ARG A 71 -5.25 -7.66 -10.32
C ARG A 71 -4.52 -8.96 -10.61
N LEU A 72 -4.84 -9.99 -9.84
CA LEU A 72 -4.60 -11.36 -10.22
C LEU A 72 -5.41 -11.53 -11.51
N ASN A 73 -4.74 -11.40 -12.65
CA ASN A 73 -5.26 -11.94 -13.92
C ASN A 73 -5.31 -13.45 -13.76
N ALA A 74 -6.31 -13.93 -13.02
CA ALA A 74 -6.57 -15.32 -12.73
C ALA A 74 -8.08 -15.59 -12.77
N ASP A 75 -8.80 -14.89 -13.64
CA ASP A 75 -10.04 -15.42 -14.19
C ASP A 75 -10.00 -15.26 -15.71
N ASN A 76 -9.67 -16.39 -16.33
CA ASN A 76 -9.88 -16.64 -17.74
C ASN A 76 -11.31 -16.24 -18.10
N GLN A 77 -11.46 -15.45 -19.16
CA GLN A 77 -12.42 -15.75 -20.22
C GLN A 77 -13.68 -16.54 -19.78
N ASP A 78 -14.63 -15.91 -19.06
CA ASP A 78 -16.02 -16.34 -19.18
C ASP A 78 -16.50 -15.92 -20.58
N THR A 79 -16.14 -16.78 -21.52
CA THR A 79 -16.60 -16.77 -22.90
C THR A 79 -17.86 -17.63 -22.92
N ASP A 80 -18.96 -17.21 -22.28
CA ASP A 80 -20.24 -17.80 -22.65
C ASP A 80 -21.45 -16.95 -22.26
N GLN A 81 -22.42 -16.90 -23.17
CA GLN A 81 -23.79 -16.40 -22.97
C GLN A 81 -23.95 -14.89 -22.75
N SER A 82 -24.35 -14.16 -23.81
CA SER A 82 -25.64 -13.41 -23.81
C SER A 82 -25.80 -12.40 -24.97
N TYR A 83 -25.48 -12.73 -26.23
CA TYR A 83 -26.02 -11.95 -27.37
C TYR A 83 -26.36 -12.81 -28.58
N ARG A 84 -27.54 -13.45 -28.54
CA ARG A 84 -28.35 -13.71 -29.74
C ARG A 84 -29.82 -13.79 -29.32
N ARG A 85 -30.52 -12.64 -29.34
CA ARG A 85 -31.98 -12.65 -29.47
C ARG A 85 -32.30 -12.88 -30.94
N SER A 86 -33.11 -13.92 -31.15
CA SER A 86 -33.68 -14.40 -32.41
C SER A 86 -34.47 -13.34 -33.17
#